data_AF-A0A974P4K5-F1
#
_entry.id   AF-A0A974P4K5-F1
#
_cell.length_a   1.000
_cell.length_b   1.000
_cell.length_c   1.000
_cell.angle_alpha   90.00
_cell.angle_beta   90.00
_cell.angle_gamma   90.00
#
_symmetry.space_group_name_H-M   'P 1'
#
loop_
_entity.id
_entity.type
_entity.pdbx_description
1 polymer ?
#
loop_
_entity_poly.entity_id
_entity_poly.type
_entity_poly.pdbx_seq_one_letter_code
_entity_poly.pdbx_strand_id
1 'polypeptide(L)'
;MITTPKGYRDETTRVLWLQTRSWYADIRVKADRPKREGATGFAEYTDAELIQMAAVQGFAGELSATGNVCLWRRDLDYQPPNDSVDEATFAVADGVMIEDGIHSEYQEIWRHQAPSATPLAAYSLVGETKGLLVIAGDYFLEIRDRATPMAPAESLTAYVSEALAKGERDAAVAALSMRICHGQLGRLAPGDPVVISLARGDGPGRGGPRRVDPDRLRRAGACPLLMRGGQGAIKTTSAR
;
A
#
# COMPACT_ATOMS: atom_id res chain seq x y z
N MET A 1 11.10 7.07 -7.90
CA MET A 1 10.76 7.69 -9.18
C MET A 1 10.39 6.54 -10.10
N ILE A 2 9.34 6.70 -10.90
CA ILE A 2 8.96 5.72 -11.92
C ILE A 2 9.36 6.30 -13.26
N THR A 3 10.03 5.52 -14.09
CA THR A 3 10.35 5.89 -15.46
C THR A 3 9.92 4.80 -16.43
N THR A 4 9.58 5.17 -17.66
CA THR A 4 9.43 4.18 -18.75
C THR A 4 10.48 4.44 -19.83
N PRO A 5 10.84 3.41 -20.62
CA PRO A 5 11.74 3.58 -21.77
C PRO A 5 11.29 4.66 -22.77
N LYS A 6 9.98 4.95 -22.81
CA LYS A 6 9.37 5.97 -23.67
C LYS A 6 9.45 7.39 -23.11
N GLY A 7 10.23 7.61 -22.05
CA GLY A 7 10.51 8.93 -21.48
C GLY A 7 9.45 9.43 -20.49
N TYR A 8 8.46 8.61 -20.11
CA TYR A 8 7.60 8.94 -18.99
C TYR A 8 8.43 8.97 -17.71
N ARG A 9 8.19 9.97 -16.87
CA ARG A 9 8.84 10.12 -15.57
C ARG A 9 7.82 10.65 -14.57
N ASP A 10 7.57 9.86 -13.53
CA ASP A 10 6.73 10.27 -12.40
C ASP A 10 7.59 10.53 -11.16
N GLU A 11 7.57 11.80 -10.76
CA GLU A 11 8.16 12.32 -9.51
C GLU A 11 7.10 12.96 -8.60
N THR A 12 5.85 12.97 -9.04
CA THR A 12 4.73 13.62 -8.37
C THR A 12 3.95 12.67 -7.47
N THR A 13 4.13 11.37 -7.70
CA THR A 13 3.57 10.32 -6.86
C THR A 13 4.50 10.00 -5.70
N ARG A 14 4.00 10.23 -4.48
CA ARG A 14 4.64 9.77 -3.26
C ARG A 14 4.35 8.29 -3.08
N VAL A 15 5.40 7.47 -3.08
CA VAL A 15 5.29 6.03 -2.86
C VAL A 15 5.87 5.67 -1.50
N LEU A 16 5.09 4.94 -0.71
CA LEU A 16 5.50 4.36 0.56
C LEU A 16 5.48 2.85 0.42
N TRP A 17 6.64 2.23 0.59
CA TRP A 17 6.81 0.78 0.53
C TRP A 17 7.41 0.26 1.82
N LEU A 18 6.73 -0.69 2.46
CA LEU A 18 7.27 -1.45 3.59
C LEU A 18 7.31 -2.92 3.23
N GLN A 19 8.43 -3.58 3.55
CA GLN A 19 8.55 -5.02 3.39
C GLN A 19 9.24 -5.70 4.57
N THR A 20 8.73 -6.88 4.90
CA THR A 20 9.44 -7.91 5.66
C THR A 20 10.20 -8.82 4.68
N ARG A 21 10.55 -10.02 5.13
CA ARG A 21 11.16 -11.04 4.27
C ARG A 21 10.19 -11.63 3.24
N SER A 22 8.91 -11.72 3.56
CA SER A 22 7.91 -12.46 2.75
C SER A 22 6.58 -11.73 2.57
N TRP A 23 6.45 -10.53 3.14
CA TRP A 23 5.22 -9.73 3.10
C TRP A 23 5.55 -8.27 2.87
N TYR A 24 4.74 -7.60 2.07
CA TYR A 24 4.90 -6.17 1.76
C TYR A 24 3.57 -5.45 1.75
N ALA A 25 3.66 -4.12 1.80
CA ALA A 25 2.58 -3.20 1.51
C ALA A 25 3.14 -1.98 0.78
N ASP A 26 2.39 -1.51 -0.22
CA ASP A 26 2.65 -0.34 -1.05
C ASP A 26 1.43 0.59 -1.00
N ILE A 27 1.68 1.90 -0.90
CA ILE A 27 0.70 2.93 -1.24
C ILE A 27 1.35 4.02 -2.08
N ARG A 28 0.64 4.43 -3.14
CA ARG A 28 1.05 5.47 -4.08
C ARG A 28 0.03 6.59 -4.09
N VAL A 29 0.40 7.72 -3.51
CA VAL A 29 -0.48 8.88 -3.35
C VAL A 29 0.02 9.99 -4.27
N LYS A 30 -0.84 10.42 -5.21
CA LYS A 30 -0.55 11.59 -6.03
C LYS A 30 -0.62 12.87 -5.18
N ALA A 31 0.28 13.82 -5.46
CA ALA A 31 0.34 15.09 -4.74
C ALA A 31 -0.94 15.94 -4.89
N ASP A 32 -1.63 15.82 -6.02
CA ASP A 32 -2.84 16.55 -6.40
C ASP A 32 -4.14 15.89 -5.94
N ARG A 33 -4.06 14.79 -5.18
CA ARG A 33 -5.25 14.09 -4.67
C ARG A 33 -6.18 15.06 -3.91
N PRO A 34 -7.51 14.96 -4.10
CA PRO A 34 -8.48 15.71 -3.33
C PRO A 34 -8.28 15.62 -1.81
N LYS A 35 -8.35 16.77 -1.15
CA LYS A 35 -8.34 16.90 0.31
C LYS A 35 -9.55 17.74 0.71
N ARG A 36 -10.46 17.15 1.48
CA ARG A 36 -11.52 17.90 2.17
C ARG A 36 -11.24 17.92 3.66
N GLU A 37 -10.92 19.09 4.19
CA GLU A 37 -10.80 19.28 5.64
C GLU A 37 -12.15 19.02 6.31
N GLY A 38 -12.13 18.25 7.41
CA GLY A 38 -13.35 17.87 8.14
C GLY A 38 -14.16 16.72 7.54
N ALA A 39 -13.89 16.30 6.29
CA ALA A 39 -14.63 15.18 5.69
C ALA A 39 -14.43 13.89 6.48
N THR A 40 -15.56 13.27 6.85
CA THR A 40 -15.62 12.05 7.65
C THR A 40 -15.79 10.78 6.80
N GLY A 41 -16.19 10.94 5.53
CA GLY A 41 -16.32 9.84 4.57
C GLY A 41 -16.38 10.29 3.12
N PHE A 42 -16.39 9.33 2.19
CA PHE A 42 -16.44 9.58 0.75
C PHE A 42 -17.75 10.20 0.26
N ALA A 43 -18.86 10.04 0.99
CA ALA A 43 -20.14 10.64 0.62
C ALA A 43 -20.08 12.17 0.48
N GLU A 44 -19.14 12.81 1.21
CA GLU A 44 -18.94 14.26 1.25
C GLU A 44 -18.08 14.82 0.10
N TYR A 45 -17.50 13.95 -0.73
CA TYR A 45 -16.67 14.32 -1.87
C TYR A 45 -17.52 14.46 -3.14
N THR A 46 -17.16 15.33 -4.07
CA THR A 46 -17.86 15.43 -5.36
C THR A 46 -17.54 14.21 -6.24
N ASP A 47 -18.37 13.95 -7.26
CA ASP A 47 -18.17 12.90 -8.26
C ASP A 47 -16.77 12.96 -8.90
N ALA A 48 -16.36 14.17 -9.28
CA ALA A 48 -15.03 14.41 -9.84
C ALA A 48 -13.90 14.10 -8.84
N GLU A 49 -14.11 14.38 -7.55
CA GLU A 49 -13.15 14.05 -6.51
C GLU A 49 -13.11 12.52 -6.25
N LEU A 50 -14.25 11.81 -6.30
CA LEU A 50 -14.30 10.36 -6.17
C LEU A 50 -13.54 9.66 -7.30
N ILE A 51 -13.66 10.16 -8.53
CA ILE A 51 -12.91 9.67 -9.69
C ILE A 51 -11.41 9.91 -9.50
N GLN A 52 -11.00 11.07 -8.98
CA GLN A 52 -9.58 11.33 -8.69
C GLN A 52 -9.04 10.41 -7.58
N MET A 53 -9.85 10.15 -6.54
CA MET A 53 -9.50 9.20 -5.48
C MET A 53 -9.31 7.78 -6.01
N ALA A 54 -10.09 7.38 -7.02
CA ALA A 54 -10.00 6.07 -7.68
C ALA A 54 -8.67 5.84 -8.42
N ALA A 55 -7.93 6.90 -8.75
CA ALA A 55 -6.64 6.84 -9.43
C ALA A 55 -5.45 6.58 -8.48
N VAL A 56 -5.68 6.55 -7.17
CA VAL A 56 -4.68 6.12 -6.18
C VAL A 56 -4.36 4.64 -6.39
N GLN A 57 -3.15 4.23 -6.02
CA GLN A 57 -2.78 2.81 -5.97
C GLN A 57 -2.38 2.42 -4.56
N GLY A 58 -2.67 1.19 -4.19
CA GLY A 58 -2.19 0.60 -2.96
C GLY A 58 -2.55 -0.87 -2.92
N PHE A 59 -1.58 -1.67 -2.50
CA PHE A 59 -1.70 -3.11 -2.55
C PHE A 59 -0.75 -3.74 -1.54
N ALA A 60 -1.06 -4.96 -1.13
CA ALA A 60 -0.29 -5.70 -0.16
C ALA A 60 -0.44 -7.19 -0.38
N GLY A 61 0.55 -7.95 0.07
CA GLY A 61 0.48 -9.39 0.05
C GLY A 61 1.84 -10.04 0.24
N GLU A 62 1.93 -11.27 -0.25
CA GLU A 62 3.14 -12.07 -0.18
C GLU A 62 4.15 -11.63 -1.25
N LEU A 63 5.43 -11.57 -0.86
CA LEU A 63 6.53 -11.40 -1.79
C LEU A 63 7.45 -12.62 -1.75
N SER A 64 8.01 -12.95 -2.89
CA SER A 64 9.07 -13.95 -3.01
C SER A 64 10.16 -13.43 -3.93
N ALA A 65 11.41 -13.85 -3.69
CA ALA A 65 12.53 -13.48 -4.53
C ALA A 65 13.36 -14.73 -4.83
N THR A 66 13.69 -14.93 -6.11
CA THR A 66 14.56 -16.00 -6.58
C THR A 66 15.61 -15.41 -7.49
N GLY A 67 16.88 -15.49 -7.08
CA GLY A 67 17.97 -14.81 -7.80
C GLY A 67 17.76 -13.30 -7.78
N ASN A 68 17.72 -12.69 -8.97
CA ASN A 68 17.46 -11.26 -9.16
C ASN A 68 16.01 -10.97 -9.57
N VAL A 69 15.10 -11.92 -9.41
CA VAL A 69 13.67 -11.76 -9.74
C VAL A 69 12.85 -11.69 -8.44
N CYS A 70 11.97 -10.69 -8.36
CA CYS A 70 10.97 -10.54 -7.32
C CYS A 70 9.57 -10.76 -7.91
N LEU A 71 8.74 -11.50 -7.18
CA LEU A 71 7.33 -11.69 -7.46
C LEU A 71 6.51 -11.14 -6.29
N TRP A 72 5.52 -10.31 -6.60
CA TRP A 72 4.60 -9.70 -5.65
C TRP A 72 3.20 -10.23 -5.88
N ARG A 73 2.73 -11.13 -5.00
CA ARG A 73 1.33 -11.56 -5.04
C ARG A 73 0.49 -10.48 -4.37
N ARG A 74 -0.43 -9.88 -5.12
CA ARG A 74 -1.33 -8.83 -4.63
C ARG A 74 -2.57 -9.46 -3.98
N ASP A 75 -2.41 -9.86 -2.72
CA ASP A 75 -3.49 -10.45 -1.92
C ASP A 75 -4.60 -9.46 -1.58
N LEU A 76 -4.23 -8.17 -1.51
CA LEU A 76 -5.10 -7.02 -1.33
C LEU A 76 -4.71 -5.99 -2.40
N ASP A 77 -5.65 -5.57 -3.24
CA ASP A 77 -5.43 -4.53 -4.24
C ASP A 77 -6.56 -3.48 -4.20
N TYR A 78 -6.17 -2.21 -4.25
CA TYR A 78 -7.09 -1.10 -4.40
C TYR A 78 -7.72 -1.08 -5.79
N GLN A 79 -7.00 -1.53 -6.82
CA GLN A 79 -7.56 -1.68 -8.15
C GLN A 79 -8.43 -2.95 -8.23
N PRO A 80 -9.39 -3.00 -9.19
CA PRO A 80 -10.16 -4.21 -9.44
C PRO A 80 -9.22 -5.40 -9.74
N PRO A 81 -9.68 -6.64 -9.46
CA PRO A 81 -8.94 -7.83 -9.84
C PRO A 81 -8.58 -7.81 -11.34
N ASN A 82 -7.33 -8.13 -11.63
CA ASN A 82 -6.82 -8.32 -12.98
C ASN A 82 -5.89 -9.54 -13.00
N ASP A 83 -5.67 -10.11 -14.18
CA ASP A 83 -4.84 -11.31 -14.35
C ASP A 83 -3.33 -10.99 -14.51
N SER A 84 -2.91 -9.77 -14.18
CA SER A 84 -1.52 -9.35 -14.39
C SER A 84 -0.62 -9.92 -13.30
N VAL A 85 0.50 -10.49 -13.73
CA VAL A 85 1.55 -10.94 -12.83
C VAL A 85 2.46 -9.77 -12.50
N ASP A 86 2.62 -9.48 -11.20
CA ASP A 86 3.52 -8.44 -10.72
C ASP A 86 4.90 -9.04 -10.42
N GLU A 87 5.79 -8.94 -11.41
CA GLU A 87 7.12 -9.53 -11.37
C GLU A 87 8.14 -8.60 -12.04
N ALA A 88 9.29 -8.44 -11.40
CA ALA A 88 10.36 -7.59 -11.90
C ALA A 88 11.73 -8.18 -11.58
N THR A 89 12.71 -7.83 -12.42
CA THR A 89 14.12 -8.00 -12.07
C THR A 89 14.56 -6.85 -11.18
N PHE A 90 15.53 -7.07 -10.30
CA PHE A 90 16.12 -6.02 -9.48
C PHE A 90 17.64 -6.09 -9.41
N ALA A 91 18.27 -4.93 -9.24
CA ALA A 91 19.68 -4.78 -8.95
C ALA A 91 19.88 -3.78 -7.81
N VAL A 92 20.82 -4.06 -6.90
CA VAL A 92 21.12 -3.18 -5.76
C VAL A 92 22.59 -2.75 -5.83
N ALA A 93 22.82 -1.44 -5.80
CA ALA A 93 24.15 -0.84 -5.73
C ALA A 93 24.07 0.48 -4.95
N ASP A 94 25.06 0.75 -4.08
CA ASP A 94 25.21 2.02 -3.34
C ASP A 94 23.94 2.52 -2.61
N GLY A 95 23.17 1.59 -2.03
CA GLY A 95 21.93 1.91 -1.31
C GLY A 95 20.74 2.29 -2.20
N VAL A 96 20.88 2.09 -3.51
CA VAL A 96 19.83 2.25 -4.52
C VAL A 96 19.45 0.86 -5.04
N MET A 97 18.15 0.60 -5.15
CA MET A 97 17.61 -0.54 -5.87
C MET A 97 16.95 -0.06 -7.15
N ILE A 98 17.31 -0.67 -8.27
CA ILE A 98 16.65 -0.49 -9.56
C ILE A 98 15.81 -1.74 -9.80
N GLU A 99 14.57 -1.52 -10.21
CA GLU A 99 13.59 -2.55 -10.50
C GLU A 99 13.09 -2.37 -11.93
N ASP A 100 13.11 -3.43 -12.74
CA ASP A 100 12.66 -3.42 -14.13
C ASP A 100 11.56 -4.47 -14.33
N GLY A 101 10.37 -4.01 -14.71
CA GLY A 101 9.20 -4.85 -14.90
C GLY A 101 9.40 -5.92 -15.98
N ILE A 102 9.02 -7.16 -15.69
CA ILE A 102 9.11 -8.27 -16.65
C ILE A 102 7.90 -8.28 -17.59
N HIS A 103 6.71 -8.03 -17.05
CA HIS A 103 5.44 -8.09 -17.78
C HIS A 103 4.91 -6.71 -18.20
N SER A 104 5.65 -5.64 -17.90
CA SER A 104 5.28 -4.26 -18.21
C SER A 104 6.51 -3.38 -18.36
N GLU A 105 6.48 -2.44 -19.30
CA GLU A 105 7.58 -1.52 -19.59
C GLU A 105 7.67 -0.43 -18.51
N TYR A 106 8.26 -0.73 -17.36
CA TYR A 106 8.58 0.25 -16.32
C TYR A 106 9.94 -0.01 -15.69
N GLN A 107 10.53 1.07 -15.17
CA GLN A 107 11.68 1.03 -14.27
C GLN A 107 11.37 1.87 -13.02
N GLU A 108 11.57 1.28 -11.84
CA GLU A 108 11.44 1.99 -10.56
C GLU A 108 12.80 2.12 -9.89
N ILE A 109 13.10 3.34 -9.45
CA ILE A 109 14.32 3.63 -8.68
C ILE A 109 13.94 3.89 -7.23
N TRP A 110 14.45 3.02 -6.37
CA TRP A 110 14.17 2.98 -4.95
C TRP A 110 15.39 3.35 -4.13
N ARG A 111 15.18 4.19 -3.11
CA ARG A 111 16.21 4.49 -2.10
C ARG A 111 15.77 3.92 -0.76
N HIS A 112 16.70 3.25 -0.09
CA HIS A 112 16.48 2.83 1.30
C HIS A 112 16.38 4.04 2.22
N GLN A 113 15.34 4.08 3.04
CA GLN A 113 15.16 5.13 4.02
C GLN A 113 15.77 4.70 5.36
N ALA A 114 17.05 5.06 5.57
CA ALA A 114 17.86 4.65 6.73
C ALA A 114 17.99 3.12 6.91
N PRO A 115 18.92 2.60 7.75
CA PRO A 115 18.97 1.17 8.00
C PRO A 115 17.64 0.70 8.57
N SER A 116 17.12 -0.38 8.02
CA SER A 116 15.88 -1.01 8.43
C SER A 116 15.96 -1.37 9.91
N ALA A 117 15.36 -0.53 10.73
CA ALA A 117 15.25 -0.83 12.15
C ALA A 117 14.37 -2.08 12.30
N THR A 118 14.80 -3.00 13.14
CA THR A 118 13.87 -3.99 13.70
C THR A 118 12.86 -3.25 14.59
N PRO A 119 11.62 -3.75 14.71
CA PRO A 119 11.15 -5.05 14.25
C PRO A 119 10.72 -5.07 12.77
N LEU A 120 10.78 -6.26 12.18
CA LEU A 120 10.12 -6.58 10.92
C LEU A 120 9.01 -7.58 11.23
N ALA A 121 7.76 -7.22 10.94
CA ALA A 121 6.62 -8.08 11.25
C ALA A 121 5.49 -7.90 10.25
N ALA A 122 4.75 -8.97 10.01
CA ALA A 122 3.52 -8.95 9.22
C ALA A 122 2.42 -9.72 9.96
N TYR A 123 1.23 -9.13 10.00
CA TYR A 123 0.08 -9.71 10.67
C TYR A 123 -1.13 -9.70 9.74
N SER A 124 -1.77 -10.85 9.60
CA SER A 124 -3.11 -10.92 9.05
C SER A 124 -4.08 -10.34 10.08
N LEU A 125 -4.92 -9.42 9.63
CA LEU A 125 -5.95 -8.80 10.45
C LEU A 125 -7.22 -9.64 10.38
N VAL A 126 -7.76 -9.96 11.56
CA VAL A 126 -9.02 -10.70 11.67
C VAL A 126 -10.17 -9.72 11.92
N GLY A 127 -11.31 -9.96 11.29
CA GLY A 127 -12.51 -9.13 11.39
C GLY A 127 -13.48 -9.38 10.23
N GLU A 128 -14.34 -8.40 9.96
CA GLU A 128 -15.33 -8.44 8.87
C GLU A 128 -14.67 -8.53 7.49
N THR A 129 -13.53 -7.86 7.31
CA THR A 129 -12.76 -7.87 6.06
C THR A 129 -11.34 -8.35 6.29
N LYS A 130 -10.76 -8.96 5.24
CA LYS A 130 -9.35 -9.36 5.23
C LYS A 130 -8.47 -8.12 5.35
N GLY A 131 -7.31 -8.26 5.99
CA GLY A 131 -6.33 -7.19 6.02
C GLY A 131 -4.93 -7.68 6.36
N LEU A 132 -3.96 -6.81 6.09
CA LEU A 132 -2.55 -7.02 6.38
C LEU A 132 -1.99 -5.78 7.08
N LEU A 133 -1.27 -6.00 8.17
CA LEU A 133 -0.43 -5.00 8.83
C LEU A 133 1.03 -5.39 8.62
N VAL A 134 1.80 -4.53 7.96
CA VAL A 134 3.24 -4.66 7.76
C VAL A 134 3.95 -3.62 8.61
N ILE A 135 4.92 -4.06 9.39
CA ILE A 135 5.77 -3.23 10.25
C ILE A 135 7.21 -3.39 9.78
N ALA A 136 7.88 -2.26 9.58
CA ALA A 136 9.31 -2.20 9.38
C ALA A 136 9.89 -1.05 10.23
N GLY A 137 10.59 -1.41 11.29
CA GLY A 137 11.14 -0.47 12.26
C GLY A 137 10.05 0.31 12.97
N ASP A 138 10.18 1.62 12.96
CA ASP A 138 9.21 2.53 13.56
C ASP A 138 8.07 2.86 12.59
N TYR A 139 7.88 2.12 11.49
CA TYR A 139 6.83 2.40 10.50
C TYR A 139 5.88 1.24 10.33
N PHE A 140 4.65 1.55 9.95
CA PHE A 140 3.66 0.56 9.59
C PHE A 140 2.82 0.96 8.37
N LEU A 141 2.30 -0.05 7.69
CA LEU A 141 1.26 0.03 6.66
C LEU A 141 0.19 -1.00 7.00
N GLU A 142 -1.05 -0.54 7.15
CA GLU A 142 -2.23 -1.38 7.31
C GLU A 142 -3.11 -1.24 6.06
N ILE A 143 -3.42 -2.37 5.42
CA ILE A 143 -4.41 -2.44 4.35
C ILE A 143 -5.55 -3.35 4.79
N ARG A 144 -6.80 -2.88 4.65
CA ARG A 144 -8.00 -3.71 4.83
C ARG A 144 -8.87 -3.65 3.60
N ASP A 145 -9.32 -4.82 3.20
CA ASP A 145 -10.21 -4.99 2.06
C ASP A 145 -11.59 -4.36 2.30
N ARG A 146 -12.32 -4.21 1.20
CA ARG A 146 -13.72 -3.79 1.15
C ARG A 146 -14.61 -4.89 1.73
N ALA A 147 -15.78 -4.48 2.23
CA ALA A 147 -16.81 -5.43 2.66
C ALA A 147 -17.39 -6.20 1.46
N THR A 148 -17.52 -5.53 0.32
CA THR A 148 -18.04 -6.11 -0.92
C THR A 148 -16.90 -6.27 -1.92
N PRO A 149 -16.66 -7.50 -2.42
CA PRO A 149 -15.71 -7.74 -3.50
C PRO A 149 -16.10 -6.96 -4.76
N MET A 150 -15.10 -6.46 -5.48
CA MET A 150 -15.33 -5.81 -6.77
C MET A 150 -15.36 -6.83 -7.90
N ALA A 151 -16.21 -6.57 -8.89
CA ALA A 151 -16.10 -7.24 -10.18
C ALA A 151 -14.79 -6.81 -10.89
N PRO A 152 -14.22 -7.66 -11.75
CA PRO A 152 -13.13 -7.25 -12.62
C PRO A 152 -13.53 -6.04 -13.46
N ALA A 153 -12.61 -5.08 -13.60
CA ALA A 153 -12.75 -3.90 -14.43
C ALA A 153 -11.36 -3.42 -14.85
N GLU A 154 -11.28 -2.62 -15.92
CA GLU A 154 -10.01 -2.08 -16.42
C GLU A 154 -9.25 -1.29 -15.36
N SER A 155 -9.97 -0.46 -14.60
CA SER A 155 -9.42 0.30 -13.47
C SER A 155 -10.53 0.68 -12.49
N LEU A 156 -10.15 1.05 -11.27
CA LEU A 156 -11.10 1.60 -10.30
C LEU A 156 -11.68 2.93 -10.79
N THR A 157 -10.91 3.70 -11.56
CA THR A 157 -11.36 4.97 -12.16
C THR A 157 -12.49 4.72 -13.15
N ALA A 158 -12.37 3.71 -14.01
CA ALA A 158 -13.42 3.30 -14.94
C ALA A 158 -14.67 2.81 -14.19
N TYR A 159 -14.48 1.94 -13.20
CA TYR A 159 -15.57 1.42 -12.37
C TYR A 159 -16.36 2.53 -11.67
N VAL A 160 -15.66 3.46 -11.01
CA VAL A 160 -16.29 4.58 -10.29
C VAL A 160 -17.00 5.52 -11.27
N SER A 161 -16.38 5.82 -12.41
CA SER A 161 -17.00 6.69 -13.42
C SER A 161 -18.28 6.08 -13.98
N GLU A 162 -18.29 4.77 -14.25
CA GLU A 162 -19.47 4.06 -14.75
C GLU A 162 -20.60 4.03 -13.73
N ALA A 163 -20.31 3.71 -12.46
CA ALA A 163 -21.30 3.71 -11.39
C ALA A 163 -21.92 5.10 -11.21
N LEU A 164 -21.11 6.17 -11.23
CA LEU A 164 -21.60 7.55 -11.13
C LEU A 164 -22.49 7.92 -12.32
N ALA A 165 -22.11 7.53 -13.55
CA ALA A 165 -22.92 7.78 -14.75
C ALA A 165 -24.29 7.09 -14.70
N LYS A 166 -24.41 5.95 -13.99
CA LYS A 166 -25.67 5.24 -13.74
C LYS A 166 -26.48 5.81 -12.57
N GLY A 167 -25.95 6.81 -11.85
CA GLY A 167 -26.55 7.31 -10.61
C GLY A 167 -26.33 6.40 -9.39
N GLU A 168 -25.46 5.39 -9.50
CA GLU A 168 -25.16 4.39 -8.47
C GLU A 168 -24.05 4.89 -7.51
N ARG A 169 -24.26 6.07 -6.93
CA ARG A 169 -23.26 6.76 -6.11
C ARG A 169 -22.80 5.93 -4.90
N ASP A 170 -23.70 5.20 -4.26
CA ASP A 170 -23.35 4.36 -3.12
C ASP A 170 -22.41 3.22 -3.52
N ALA A 171 -22.56 2.67 -4.73
CA ALA A 171 -21.64 1.67 -5.28
C ALA A 171 -20.26 2.28 -5.56
N ALA A 172 -20.22 3.50 -6.12
CA ALA A 172 -18.97 4.24 -6.31
C ALA A 172 -18.23 4.48 -4.99
N VAL A 173 -18.95 4.91 -3.94
CA VAL A 173 -18.39 5.11 -2.59
C VAL A 173 -17.92 3.79 -1.97
N ALA A 174 -18.71 2.71 -2.11
CA ALA A 174 -18.34 1.40 -1.62
C ALA A 174 -17.06 0.86 -2.30
N ALA A 175 -16.89 1.11 -3.60
CA ALA A 175 -15.68 0.73 -4.34
C ALA A 175 -14.42 1.48 -3.87
N LEU A 176 -14.55 2.62 -3.19
CA LEU A 176 -13.41 3.36 -2.63
C LEU A 176 -13.12 2.97 -1.17
N SER A 177 -13.94 2.10 -0.56
CA SER A 177 -13.93 1.84 0.89
C SER A 177 -12.78 0.98 1.41
N MET A 178 -11.88 0.51 0.54
CA MET A 178 -10.65 -0.16 0.99
C MET A 178 -9.86 0.81 1.86
N ARG A 179 -9.47 0.36 3.05
CA ARG A 179 -8.75 1.19 4.01
C ARG A 179 -7.26 0.97 3.82
N ILE A 180 -6.53 2.06 3.63
CA ILE A 180 -5.07 2.06 3.68
C ILE A 180 -4.62 3.10 4.70
N CYS A 181 -3.78 2.69 5.64
CA CYS A 181 -3.25 3.52 6.71
C CYS A 181 -1.75 3.34 6.79
N HIS A 182 -1.01 4.43 6.90
CA HIS A 182 0.43 4.40 7.17
C HIS A 182 0.77 5.33 8.32
N GLY A 183 1.92 5.11 8.94
CA GLY A 183 2.39 6.01 9.98
C GLY A 183 3.62 5.49 10.69
N GLN A 184 3.91 6.11 11.83
CA GLN A 184 5.02 5.75 12.69
C GLN A 184 4.52 5.14 14.01
N LEU A 185 5.22 4.12 14.49
CA LEU A 185 5.03 3.57 15.82
C LEU A 185 5.66 4.54 16.83
N GLY A 186 4.87 4.99 17.81
CA GLY A 186 5.43 5.69 18.96
C GLY A 186 6.09 4.69 19.90
N ARG A 187 7.25 5.03 20.49
CA ARG A 187 7.75 4.28 21.65
C ARG A 187 6.81 4.53 22.82
N LEU A 188 6.23 3.48 23.36
CA LEU A 188 5.53 3.53 24.64
C LEU A 188 6.38 2.90 25.73
N ALA A 189 6.15 3.32 26.98
CA ALA A 189 6.81 2.74 28.14
C ALA A 189 6.45 1.25 28.28
N PRO A 190 7.33 0.43 28.89
CA PRO A 190 7.04 -0.97 29.14
C PRO A 190 5.74 -1.14 29.95
N GLY A 191 4.77 -1.87 29.40
CA GLY A 191 3.46 -2.11 30.03
C GLY A 191 2.31 -1.29 29.44
N ASP A 192 2.58 -0.33 28.57
CA ASP A 192 1.55 0.41 27.85
C ASP A 192 1.17 -0.28 26.53
N PRO A 193 -0.12 -0.36 26.18
CA PRO A 193 -0.57 -0.97 24.92
C PRO A 193 -0.14 -0.12 23.72
N VAL A 194 0.44 -0.76 22.70
CA VAL A 194 0.95 -0.15 21.44
C VAL A 194 0.05 0.99 20.95
N VAL A 195 0.57 2.22 21.00
CA VAL A 195 -0.07 3.42 20.45
C VAL A 195 0.54 3.64 19.08
N ILE A 196 -0.30 3.44 18.08
CA ILE A 196 0.02 3.69 16.69
C ILE A 196 -0.28 5.15 16.45
N SER A 197 0.79 5.94 16.26
CA SER A 197 0.64 7.30 15.76
C SER A 197 0.42 7.21 14.26
N LEU A 198 -0.85 7.26 13.85
CA LEU A 198 -1.17 7.55 12.46
C LEU A 198 -0.53 8.89 12.12
N ALA A 199 0.45 8.89 11.22
CA ALA A 199 0.64 10.09 10.41
C ALA A 199 -0.73 10.37 9.79
N ARG A 200 -1.24 11.60 9.89
CA ARG A 200 -2.57 12.00 9.40
C ARG A 200 -2.93 11.17 8.17
N GLY A 201 -3.88 10.25 8.31
CA GLY A 201 -4.15 9.24 7.30
C GLY A 201 -4.45 9.93 5.98
N ASP A 202 -3.78 9.50 4.91
CA ASP A 202 -4.10 9.91 3.55
C ASP A 202 -5.41 9.21 3.11
N GLY A 203 -6.49 9.33 3.88
CA GLY A 203 -7.81 8.71 3.67
C GLY A 203 -8.84 9.44 4.54
N PRO A 204 -10.13 9.53 4.13
CA PRO A 204 -11.14 10.13 4.99
C PRO A 204 -11.36 9.24 6.22
N GLY A 205 -10.89 9.70 7.38
CA GLY A 205 -11.08 8.99 8.65
C GLY A 205 -9.96 9.19 9.69
N ARG A 206 -10.16 10.18 10.57
CA ARG A 206 -9.43 10.44 11.84
C ARG A 206 -7.89 10.37 11.75
N GLY A 207 -7.27 11.52 11.54
CA GLY A 207 -5.92 11.76 12.05
C GLY A 207 -5.94 11.84 13.58
N GLY A 208 -5.42 10.80 14.24
CA GLY A 208 -5.27 10.71 15.68
C GLY A 208 -4.63 9.36 16.06
N PRO A 209 -3.95 9.26 17.21
CA PRO A 209 -3.37 8.00 17.65
C PRO A 209 -4.45 6.93 17.75
N ARG A 210 -4.21 5.75 17.16
CA ARG A 210 -5.10 4.59 17.27
C ARG A 210 -4.38 3.45 17.99
N ARG A 211 -5.12 2.64 18.72
CA ARG A 211 -4.63 1.40 19.30
C ARG A 211 -5.09 0.24 18.42
N VAL A 212 -4.17 -0.64 18.03
CA VAL A 212 -4.52 -1.93 17.43
C VAL A 212 -4.65 -2.92 18.57
N ASP A 213 -5.79 -3.60 18.59
CA ASP A 213 -6.08 -4.68 19.54
C ASP A 213 -5.22 -5.91 19.19
N PRO A 214 -4.28 -6.34 20.06
CA PRO A 214 -3.40 -7.46 19.78
C PRO A 214 -4.15 -8.78 19.57
N ASP A 215 -5.36 -8.95 20.12
CA ASP A 215 -6.16 -10.16 19.93
C ASP A 215 -6.73 -10.30 18.51
N ARG A 216 -6.71 -9.21 17.73
CA ARG A 216 -7.10 -9.19 16.31
C ARG A 216 -5.92 -9.40 15.36
N LEU A 217 -4.71 -9.61 15.89
CA LEU A 217 -3.51 -9.85 15.11
C LEU A 217 -3.18 -11.34 15.10
N ARG A 218 -3.05 -11.92 13.90
CA ARG A 218 -2.41 -13.23 13.72
C ARG A 218 -1.15 -13.05 12.93
N ARG A 219 -0.03 -13.65 13.37
CA ARG A 219 1.20 -13.63 12.57
C ARG A 219 0.88 -14.20 11.19
N ALA A 220 1.23 -13.45 10.15
CA ALA A 220 1.12 -13.96 8.80
C ALA A 220 2.08 -15.15 8.64
N GLY A 221 1.63 -16.20 7.95
CA GLY A 221 2.44 -17.40 7.72
C GLY A 221 3.75 -17.04 7.01
N ALA A 222 4.83 -17.73 7.35
CA ALA A 222 6.10 -17.58 6.63
C ALA A 222 6.12 -18.49 5.40
N CYS A 223 6.56 -17.96 4.26
CA CYS A 223 6.87 -18.79 3.10
C CYS A 223 8.27 -19.42 3.29
N PRO A 224 8.47 -20.76 3.16
CA PRO A 224 9.72 -21.41 3.50
C PRO A 224 10.90 -21.16 2.54
N LEU A 225 10.75 -20.38 1.46
CA LEU A 225 11.82 -20.21 0.49
C LEU A 225 12.85 -19.14 0.94
N LEU A 226 14.03 -19.64 1.30
CA LEU A 226 15.06 -18.93 2.04
C LEU A 226 15.90 -17.97 1.17
N MET A 227 15.67 -16.65 1.28
CA MET A 227 16.74 -15.66 1.09
C MET A 227 17.68 -15.72 2.31
N ARG A 228 18.86 -16.33 2.22
CA ARG A 228 19.91 -16.12 3.23
C ARG A 228 20.34 -14.65 3.15
N GLY A 229 19.98 -13.84 4.15
CA GLY A 229 20.40 -12.44 4.27
C GLY A 229 19.32 -11.37 4.05
N GLY A 230 18.03 -11.72 3.94
CA GLY A 230 16.96 -10.74 3.68
C GLY A 230 16.74 -9.73 4.81
N GLN A 231 17.28 -8.52 4.67
CA GLN A 231 16.89 -7.36 5.47
C GLN A 231 15.54 -6.84 4.96
N GLY A 232 14.59 -6.57 5.85
CA GLY A 232 13.40 -5.78 5.51
C GLY A 232 13.80 -4.38 5.10
N ALA A 233 12.90 -3.64 4.48
CA ALA A 233 13.24 -2.33 3.92
C ALA A 233 12.05 -1.38 3.98
N ILE A 234 12.37 -0.12 4.25
CA ILE A 234 11.50 1.03 3.99
C ILE A 234 12.06 1.66 2.72
N LYS A 235 11.23 1.72 1.67
CA LYS A 235 11.63 2.34 0.42
C LYS A 235 10.67 3.48 0.12
N THR A 236 11.23 4.59 -0.31
CA THR A 236 10.46 5.72 -0.83
C THR A 236 11.03 6.15 -2.16
N THR A 237 10.15 6.67 -3.01
CA THR A 237 10.56 7.39 -4.20
C THR A 237 10.92 8.82 -3.78
N SER A 238 12.22 9.13 -3.64
CA SER A 238 12.64 10.51 -3.38
C SER A 238 12.44 11.35 -4.64
N ALA A 239 11.59 12.38 -4.59
CA ALA A 239 11.86 13.60 -5.34
C ALA A 239 13.03 14.31 -4.64
N ARG A 240 14.00 14.81 -5.41
CA ARG A 240 15.06 15.66 -4.85
C ARG A 240 14.47 16.97 -4.33
#